data_AF-A0A1M5JQA6-F1
#
_entry.id   AF-A0A1M5JQA6-F1
#
_cell.length_a   1.000
_cell.length_b   1.000
_cell.length_c   1.000
_cell.angle_alpha   90.00
_cell.angle_beta   90.00
_cell.angle_gamma   90.00
#
_symmetry.space_group_name_H-M   'P 1'
#
loop_
_entity.id
_entity.type
_entity.pdbx_description
1 polymer ?
#
loop_
_entity_poly.entity_id
_entity_poly.type
_entity_poly.pdbx_seq_one_letter_code
_entity_poly.pdbx_strand_id
1 'polypeptide(L)'
;MAISKHGPYGHPNGKIGKLVHYMLKGQPVTRMVGKRTKSSPAQKVNCQEMAVTMDFLRPDSVLKFINLGFELEARGTTKNQHNLATSYNKKFALKGEYPNVKMDYSKAMVSQGTLSAPKDTKMIKTGNGLEISWNPAEPGLGQHQDDIVMILLCLPGQEEAIHYLNASKRETGVHNIVLAGTLADEPIEAYMCFKAADGTEISNSVYLGNLNGEALTPEEQYQKEKYTALKTRFDEVSASYLKHIEGSGNAIVLTKAFRTLQTEYLVLKNKLDNMPGKPV
;
A
#
# COMPACT_ATOMS: atom_id res chain seq x y z
N MET A 1 37.69 -12.43 5.02
CA MET A 1 38.43 -13.04 6.14
C MET A 1 37.48 -14.00 6.84
N ALA A 2 37.96 -15.15 7.31
CA ALA A 2 37.18 -16.07 8.12
C ALA A 2 37.81 -16.17 9.51
N ILE A 3 36.97 -16.39 10.52
CA ILE A 3 37.36 -16.48 11.92
C ILE A 3 37.01 -17.88 12.40
N SER A 4 37.97 -18.61 12.96
CA SER A 4 37.69 -19.86 13.67
C SER A 4 37.76 -19.58 15.17
N LYS A 5 36.62 -19.59 15.85
CA LYS A 5 36.54 -19.34 17.30
C LYS A 5 37.12 -20.49 18.13
N HIS A 6 37.18 -21.71 17.59
CA HIS A 6 37.63 -22.92 18.29
C HIS A 6 39.01 -23.39 17.80
N GLY A 7 39.87 -22.45 17.40
CA GLY A 7 41.22 -22.75 16.95
C GLY A 7 41.28 -23.48 15.59
N PRO A 8 42.41 -24.14 15.27
CA PRO A 8 42.65 -24.72 13.93
C PRO A 8 41.66 -25.81 13.50
N TYR A 9 41.10 -26.55 14.46
CA TYR A 9 40.12 -27.62 14.21
C TYR A 9 38.67 -27.15 14.28
N GLY A 10 38.43 -25.88 14.62
CA GLY A 10 37.10 -25.30 14.68
C GLY A 10 36.49 -25.05 13.31
N HIS A 11 35.16 -25.12 13.21
CA HIS A 11 34.49 -24.70 11.98
C HIS A 11 34.71 -23.20 11.75
N PRO A 12 35.31 -22.80 10.62
CA PRO A 12 35.53 -21.39 10.34
C PRO A 12 34.18 -20.69 10.07
N ASN A 13 34.10 -19.41 10.38
CA ASN A 13 32.96 -18.55 10.04
C ASN A 13 33.46 -17.38 9.18
N GLY A 14 32.97 -17.28 7.96
CA GLY A 14 33.38 -16.29 6.98
C GLY A 14 34.02 -16.91 5.73
N LYS A 15 34.78 -16.10 5.00
CA LYS A 15 35.30 -16.45 3.66
C LYS A 15 36.76 -16.90 3.69
N ILE A 16 37.02 -18.10 3.16
CA ILE A 16 38.36 -18.67 2.90
C ILE A 16 38.45 -18.98 1.39
N GLY A 17 39.26 -18.22 0.66
CA GLY A 17 39.35 -18.35 -0.79
C GLY A 17 37.99 -18.20 -1.50
N LYS A 18 37.56 -19.24 -2.22
CA LYS A 18 36.26 -19.31 -2.92
C LYS A 18 35.16 -19.98 -2.07
N LEU A 19 35.43 -20.30 -0.81
CA LEU A 19 34.47 -20.92 0.10
C LEU A 19 33.98 -19.91 1.14
N VAL A 20 32.71 -20.04 1.51
CA VAL A 20 32.04 -19.30 2.57
C VAL A 20 31.50 -20.31 3.56
N HIS A 21 31.94 -20.19 4.81
CA HIS A 21 31.56 -21.05 5.92
C HIS A 21 30.66 -20.28 6.88
N TYR A 22 29.55 -20.87 7.29
CA TYR A 22 28.59 -20.23 8.18
C TYR A 22 27.71 -21.28 8.86
N MET A 23 27.04 -20.88 9.95
CA MET A 23 26.08 -21.74 10.63
C MET A 23 24.69 -21.50 10.05
N LEU A 24 24.08 -22.55 9.50
CA LEU A 24 22.68 -22.53 9.06
C LEU A 24 21.84 -23.35 10.04
N LYS A 25 20.99 -22.70 10.83
CA LYS A 25 20.13 -23.36 11.84
C LYS A 25 20.92 -24.32 12.76
N GLY A 26 22.10 -23.91 13.20
CA GLY A 26 22.97 -24.73 14.07
C GLY A 26 23.84 -25.77 13.35
N GLN A 27 23.70 -25.94 12.03
CA GLN A 27 24.54 -26.84 11.24
C GLN A 27 25.70 -26.08 10.56
N PRO A 28 26.95 -26.57 10.63
CA PRO A 28 28.07 -25.98 9.91
C PRO A 28 27.92 -26.23 8.41
N VAL A 29 27.78 -25.16 7.62
CA VAL A 29 27.60 -25.23 6.17
C VAL A 29 28.75 -24.53 5.47
N THR A 30 29.31 -25.20 4.46
CA THR A 30 30.29 -24.62 3.56
C THR A 30 29.72 -24.56 2.16
N ARG A 31 29.80 -23.39 1.52
CA ARG A 31 29.38 -23.22 0.12
C ARG A 31 30.42 -22.46 -0.69
N MET A 32 30.42 -22.66 -2.00
CA MET A 32 31.17 -21.79 -2.91
C MET A 32 30.56 -20.38 -2.97
N VAL A 33 31.42 -19.38 -3.21
CA VAL A 33 30.99 -18.04 -3.59
C VAL A 33 30.20 -18.14 -4.89
N GLY A 34 28.96 -17.66 -4.88
CA GLY A 34 28.11 -17.65 -6.07
C GLY A 34 28.69 -16.75 -7.16
N LYS A 35 28.53 -17.16 -8.43
CA LYS A 35 28.82 -16.30 -9.58
C LYS A 35 27.60 -15.39 -9.82
N ARG A 36 27.81 -14.08 -9.83
CA ARG A 36 26.76 -13.12 -10.21
C ARG A 36 26.77 -12.95 -11.72
N THR A 37 25.75 -13.49 -12.39
CA THR A 37 25.50 -13.26 -13.82
C THR A 37 24.49 -12.13 -13.98
N LYS A 38 24.40 -11.55 -15.20
CA LYS A 38 23.32 -10.60 -15.52
C LYS A 38 21.97 -11.31 -15.37
N SER A 39 20.99 -10.62 -14.79
CA SER A 39 19.65 -11.18 -14.61
C SER A 39 19.03 -11.51 -15.96
N SER A 40 18.54 -12.74 -16.10
CA SER A 40 17.78 -13.15 -17.29
C SER A 40 16.45 -12.39 -17.38
N PRO A 41 15.81 -12.31 -18.57
CA PRO A 41 14.49 -11.70 -18.71
C PRO A 41 13.48 -12.29 -17.72
N ALA A 42 13.39 -13.62 -17.59
CA ALA A 42 12.51 -14.29 -16.64
C ALA A 42 12.80 -13.91 -15.18
N GLN A 43 14.07 -13.73 -14.80
CA GLN A 43 14.44 -13.26 -13.47
C GLN A 43 13.96 -11.83 -13.23
N LYS A 44 14.02 -10.95 -14.24
CA LYS A 44 13.51 -9.58 -14.13
C LYS A 44 12.00 -9.55 -13.93
N VAL A 45 11.25 -10.36 -14.69
CA VAL A 45 9.79 -10.52 -14.51
C VAL A 45 9.48 -10.95 -13.07
N ASN A 46 10.09 -12.05 -12.62
CA ASN A 46 9.88 -12.58 -11.28
C ASN A 46 10.27 -11.60 -10.16
N CYS A 47 11.36 -10.85 -10.33
CA CYS A 47 11.75 -9.80 -9.38
C CYS A 47 10.73 -8.66 -9.34
N GLN A 48 10.18 -8.26 -10.49
CA GLN A 48 9.16 -7.22 -10.52
C GLN A 48 7.84 -7.68 -9.91
N GLU A 49 7.36 -8.89 -10.25
CA GLU A 49 6.18 -9.48 -9.63
C GLU A 49 6.31 -9.55 -8.10
N MET A 50 7.50 -9.94 -7.63
CA MET A 50 7.80 -9.96 -6.19
C MET A 50 7.80 -8.56 -5.59
N ALA A 51 8.38 -7.56 -6.27
CA ALA A 51 8.37 -6.18 -5.81
C ALA A 51 6.94 -5.67 -5.64
N VAL A 52 6.09 -5.80 -6.66
CA VAL A 52 4.69 -5.38 -6.62
C VAL A 52 3.91 -6.10 -5.50
N THR A 53 4.13 -7.40 -5.33
CA THR A 53 3.49 -8.16 -4.24
C THR A 53 3.94 -7.68 -2.86
N MET A 54 5.24 -7.42 -2.69
CA MET A 54 5.79 -6.93 -1.43
C MET A 54 5.30 -5.51 -1.14
N ASP A 55 5.16 -4.66 -2.16
CA ASP A 55 4.65 -3.29 -2.00
C ASP A 55 3.22 -3.30 -1.44
N PHE A 56 2.39 -4.25 -1.89
CA PHE A 56 1.04 -4.46 -1.35
C PHE A 56 1.05 -4.96 0.12
N LEU A 57 1.97 -5.87 0.48
CA LEU A 57 2.02 -6.48 1.82
C LEU A 57 2.85 -5.69 2.84
N ARG A 58 3.61 -4.69 2.38
CA ARG A 58 4.54 -3.89 3.19
C ARG A 58 3.87 -3.10 4.31
N PRO A 59 2.71 -2.44 4.13
CA PRO A 59 2.14 -1.61 5.18
C PRO A 59 1.86 -2.41 6.46
N ASP A 60 2.22 -1.86 7.62
CA ASP A 60 2.08 -2.55 8.92
C ASP A 60 0.63 -2.97 9.21
N SER A 61 -0.34 -2.16 8.77
CA SER A 61 -1.76 -2.50 8.87
C SER A 61 -2.15 -3.73 8.05
N VAL A 62 -1.60 -3.87 6.84
CA VAL A 62 -1.80 -5.08 6.02
C VAL A 62 -1.12 -6.26 6.69
N LEU A 63 0.11 -6.09 7.19
CA LEU A 63 0.84 -7.14 7.90
C LEU A 63 0.07 -7.66 9.13
N LYS A 64 -0.49 -6.77 9.95
CA LYS A 64 -1.33 -7.14 11.10
C LYS A 64 -2.59 -7.90 10.66
N PHE A 65 -3.23 -7.45 9.58
CA PHE A 65 -4.40 -8.10 9.04
C PHE A 65 -4.10 -9.51 8.53
N ILE A 66 -3.06 -9.69 7.70
CA ILE A 66 -2.70 -11.01 7.15
C ILE A 66 -2.18 -11.97 8.23
N ASN A 67 -1.54 -11.45 9.29
CA ASN A 67 -1.06 -12.29 10.39
C ASN A 67 -2.22 -12.98 11.11
N LEU A 68 -3.38 -12.33 11.21
CA LEU A 68 -4.61 -12.92 11.71
C LEU A 68 -5.34 -13.70 10.61
N GLY A 69 -5.44 -13.11 9.41
CA GLY A 69 -6.11 -13.64 8.22
C GLY A 69 -5.62 -15.00 7.73
N PHE A 70 -4.32 -15.27 7.89
CA PHE A 70 -3.67 -16.53 7.48
C PHE A 70 -3.16 -17.35 8.67
N GLU A 71 -3.50 -16.97 9.91
CA GLU A 71 -3.01 -17.67 11.10
C GLU A 71 -3.39 -19.16 11.09
N LEU A 72 -4.66 -19.44 10.81
CA LEU A 72 -5.21 -20.79 10.81
C LEU A 72 -4.64 -21.63 9.66
N GLU A 73 -4.47 -21.05 8.49
CA GLU A 73 -3.85 -21.72 7.33
C GLU A 73 -2.35 -22.01 7.55
N ALA A 74 -1.65 -21.14 8.30
CA ALA A 74 -0.24 -21.36 8.63
C ALA A 74 -0.04 -22.46 9.67
N ARG A 75 -1.02 -22.68 10.55
CA ARG A 75 -0.95 -23.64 11.66
C ARG A 75 -0.70 -25.05 11.13
N GLY A 76 0.31 -25.72 11.69
CA GLY A 76 0.70 -27.07 11.28
C GLY A 76 1.52 -27.15 9.99
N THR A 77 1.87 -26.01 9.38
CA THR A 77 2.75 -25.95 8.21
C THR A 77 4.14 -25.41 8.57
N THR A 78 5.10 -25.50 7.64
CA THR A 78 6.43 -24.88 7.77
C THR A 78 6.48 -23.44 7.29
N LYS A 79 5.35 -22.91 6.77
CA LYS A 79 5.23 -21.54 6.23
C LYS A 79 4.65 -20.62 7.30
N ASN A 80 5.04 -19.35 7.27
CA ASN A 80 4.37 -18.31 8.06
C ASN A 80 3.24 -17.65 7.24
N GLN A 81 2.42 -16.87 7.94
CA GLN A 81 1.27 -16.15 7.37
C GLN A 81 1.67 -15.26 6.19
N HIS A 82 2.76 -14.51 6.35
CA HIS A 82 3.28 -13.64 5.30
C HIS A 82 3.68 -14.42 4.03
N ASN A 83 4.28 -15.60 4.16
CA ASN A 83 4.65 -16.44 3.01
C ASN A 83 3.43 -16.99 2.29
N LEU A 84 2.37 -17.34 3.02
CA LEU A 84 1.10 -17.79 2.42
C LEU A 84 0.43 -16.66 1.65
N ALA A 85 0.29 -15.48 2.27
CA ALA A 85 -0.23 -14.28 1.63
C ALA A 85 0.57 -13.89 0.39
N THR A 86 1.91 -13.89 0.49
CA THR A 86 2.81 -13.63 -0.65
C THR A 86 2.59 -14.64 -1.78
N SER A 87 2.51 -15.93 -1.44
CA SER A 87 2.36 -17.01 -2.43
C SER A 87 1.03 -16.92 -3.17
N TYR A 88 -0.06 -16.58 -2.48
CA TYR A 88 -1.37 -16.43 -3.11
C TYR A 88 -1.38 -15.20 -4.01
N ASN A 89 -1.04 -14.03 -3.46
CA ASN A 89 -1.19 -12.76 -4.16
C ASN A 89 -0.27 -12.67 -5.38
N LYS A 90 0.98 -13.14 -5.27
CA LYS A 90 1.88 -13.17 -6.42
C LYS A 90 1.33 -14.05 -7.56
N LYS A 91 0.62 -15.13 -7.24
CA LYS A 91 0.12 -16.09 -8.23
C LYS A 91 -1.17 -15.62 -8.90
N PHE A 92 -2.06 -14.95 -8.16
CA PHE A 92 -3.43 -14.69 -8.62
C PHE A 92 -3.79 -13.21 -8.73
N ALA A 93 -3.09 -12.33 -8.00
CA ALA A 93 -3.45 -10.93 -7.83
C ALA A 93 -2.50 -9.97 -8.55
N LEU A 94 -1.81 -10.44 -9.59
CA LEU A 94 -1.00 -9.60 -10.46
C LEU A 94 -1.64 -9.52 -11.85
N LYS A 95 -1.53 -8.34 -12.47
CA LYS A 95 -1.97 -8.07 -13.84
C LYS A 95 -0.91 -7.29 -14.61
N GLY A 96 -1.04 -7.32 -15.94
CA GLY A 96 -0.08 -6.72 -16.86
C GLY A 96 1.13 -7.62 -17.13
N GLU A 97 2.06 -7.10 -17.92
CA GLU A 97 3.27 -7.81 -18.31
C GLU A 97 4.49 -6.92 -18.03
N TYR A 98 5.65 -7.52 -17.76
CA TYR A 98 6.89 -6.79 -17.55
C TYR A 98 7.17 -5.82 -18.72
N PRO A 99 7.55 -4.55 -18.46
CA PRO A 99 7.88 -3.95 -17.17
C PRO A 99 6.71 -3.24 -16.47
N ASN A 100 5.47 -3.51 -16.84
CA ASN A 100 4.26 -2.83 -16.36
C ASN A 100 3.36 -3.76 -15.53
N VAL A 101 3.96 -4.57 -14.67
CA VAL A 101 3.22 -5.43 -13.73
C VAL A 101 2.60 -4.55 -12.63
N LYS A 102 1.32 -4.75 -12.35
CA LYS A 102 0.56 -4.04 -11.31
C LYS A 102 -0.24 -5.02 -10.46
N MET A 103 -0.62 -4.58 -9.26
CA MET A 103 -1.53 -5.33 -8.40
C MET A 103 -2.95 -5.32 -8.99
N ASP A 104 -3.60 -6.47 -9.02
CA ASP A 104 -5.02 -6.66 -9.29
C ASP A 104 -5.75 -6.79 -7.94
N TYR A 105 -6.15 -5.66 -7.36
CA TYR A 105 -6.80 -5.60 -6.05
C TYR A 105 -8.07 -6.46 -5.98
N SER A 106 -8.80 -6.62 -7.09
CA SER A 106 -10.02 -7.44 -7.17
C SER A 106 -9.79 -8.92 -6.89
N LYS A 107 -8.55 -9.40 -7.08
CA LYS A 107 -8.15 -10.80 -6.87
C LYS A 107 -7.22 -11.00 -5.67
N ALA A 108 -6.89 -9.92 -4.98
CA ALA A 108 -6.03 -10.01 -3.80
C ALA A 108 -6.75 -10.75 -2.66
N MET A 109 -5.99 -11.52 -1.90
CA MET A 109 -6.46 -12.24 -0.72
C MET A 109 -5.66 -11.82 0.50
N VAL A 110 -6.38 -11.38 1.53
CA VAL A 110 -5.80 -10.90 2.80
C VAL A 110 -6.21 -11.77 4.00
N SER A 111 -7.14 -12.70 3.81
CA SER A 111 -7.54 -13.71 4.78
C SER A 111 -7.96 -15.00 4.06
N GLN A 112 -7.64 -16.17 4.62
CA GLN A 112 -8.01 -17.46 4.04
C GLN A 112 -8.41 -18.45 5.15
N GLY A 113 -9.57 -19.09 4.98
CA GLY A 113 -10.05 -20.10 5.92
C GLY A 113 -11.38 -20.74 5.51
N THR A 114 -11.98 -21.47 6.46
CA THR A 114 -13.15 -22.35 6.23
C THR A 114 -14.49 -21.70 6.52
N LEU A 115 -14.51 -20.60 7.28
CA LEU A 115 -15.75 -19.90 7.60
C LEU A 115 -16.36 -19.30 6.32
N SER A 116 -17.69 -19.25 6.27
CA SER A 116 -18.38 -18.68 5.12
C SER A 116 -18.01 -17.21 4.92
N ALA A 117 -17.67 -16.85 3.69
CA ALA A 117 -17.27 -15.50 3.35
C ALA A 117 -18.45 -14.52 3.37
N PRO A 118 -18.21 -13.22 3.61
CA PRO A 118 -19.23 -12.18 3.50
C PRO A 118 -19.99 -12.24 2.16
N LYS A 119 -21.33 -12.09 2.21
CA LYS A 119 -22.21 -12.07 1.03
C LYS A 119 -22.98 -10.76 0.97
N ASP A 120 -23.45 -10.43 -0.24
CA ASP A 120 -24.20 -9.21 -0.56
C ASP A 120 -23.56 -7.94 0.01
N THR A 121 -22.24 -7.87 -0.07
CA THR A 121 -21.47 -6.78 0.51
C THR A 121 -21.61 -5.51 -0.34
N LYS A 122 -21.67 -4.36 0.33
CA LYS A 122 -21.72 -3.04 -0.32
C LYS A 122 -20.85 -2.05 0.45
N MET A 123 -20.21 -1.16 -0.30
CA MET A 123 -19.44 -0.03 0.22
C MET A 123 -19.99 1.27 -0.37
N ILE A 124 -20.33 2.23 0.48
CA ILE A 124 -20.91 3.52 0.10
C ILE A 124 -20.13 4.65 0.77
N LYS A 125 -19.75 5.67 -0.01
CA LYS A 125 -19.14 6.90 0.54
C LYS A 125 -20.22 7.72 1.23
N THR A 126 -19.99 8.09 2.48
CA THR A 126 -20.85 8.99 3.26
C THR A 126 -20.13 10.33 3.47
N GLY A 127 -20.84 11.36 3.93
CA GLY A 127 -20.24 12.68 4.16
C GLY A 127 -19.06 12.69 5.15
N ASN A 128 -19.01 11.72 6.07
CA ASN A 128 -17.99 11.62 7.10
C ASN A 128 -17.05 10.41 6.93
N GLY A 129 -17.13 9.68 5.80
CA GLY A 129 -16.29 8.52 5.53
C GLY A 129 -16.96 7.45 4.66
N LEU A 130 -17.06 6.24 5.19
CA LEU A 130 -17.52 5.04 4.48
C LEU A 130 -18.54 4.27 5.31
N GLU A 131 -19.59 3.79 4.66
CA GLU A 131 -20.50 2.78 5.21
C GLU A 131 -20.27 1.46 4.47
N ILE A 132 -20.02 0.40 5.22
CA ILE A 132 -19.88 -0.97 4.70
C ILE A 132 -21.04 -1.79 5.26
N SER A 133 -21.78 -2.46 4.37
CA SER A 133 -22.87 -3.35 4.73
C SER A 133 -22.69 -4.74 4.13
N TRP A 134 -23.27 -5.74 4.78
CA TRP A 134 -23.22 -7.15 4.39
C TRP A 134 -24.49 -7.86 4.82
N ASN A 135 -24.74 -9.04 4.28
CA ASN A 135 -25.83 -9.89 4.72
C ASN A 135 -25.49 -10.55 6.08
N PRO A 136 -26.22 -10.24 7.17
CA PRO A 136 -25.96 -10.84 8.48
C PRO A 136 -26.47 -12.29 8.56
N ALA A 137 -27.40 -12.67 7.69
CA ALA A 137 -28.07 -13.95 7.75
C ALA A 137 -27.38 -14.98 6.86
N GLU A 138 -26.85 -16.03 7.49
CA GLU A 138 -26.56 -17.28 6.78
C GLU A 138 -27.60 -18.35 7.17
N PRO A 139 -28.34 -18.90 6.20
CA PRO A 139 -29.29 -19.98 6.49
C PRO A 139 -28.54 -21.20 7.06
N GLY A 140 -28.90 -21.62 8.27
CA GLY A 140 -28.46 -22.90 8.85
C GLY A 140 -27.37 -22.86 9.93
N LEU A 141 -26.81 -21.69 10.27
CA LEU A 141 -25.78 -21.56 11.32
C LEU A 141 -26.07 -20.39 12.27
N GLY A 142 -26.97 -20.59 13.23
CA GLY A 142 -27.24 -19.59 14.29
C GLY A 142 -26.04 -19.31 15.22
N GLN A 143 -24.98 -20.13 15.16
CA GLN A 143 -23.79 -20.05 16.01
C GLN A 143 -22.74 -19.03 15.54
N HIS A 144 -23.00 -18.30 14.46
CA HIS A 144 -22.05 -17.37 13.83
C HIS A 144 -22.52 -15.90 13.87
N GLN A 145 -23.58 -15.61 14.63
CA GLN A 145 -24.11 -14.24 14.74
C GLN A 145 -23.12 -13.28 15.41
N ASP A 146 -22.35 -13.79 16.37
CA ASP A 146 -21.33 -13.07 17.12
C ASP A 146 -19.95 -13.07 16.45
N ASP A 147 -19.81 -13.67 15.26
CA ASP A 147 -18.60 -13.58 14.44
C ASP A 147 -18.16 -12.11 14.32
N ILE A 148 -16.85 -11.91 14.40
CA ILE A 148 -16.22 -10.61 14.35
C ILE A 148 -15.96 -10.25 12.89
N VAL A 149 -16.38 -9.04 12.50
CA VAL A 149 -16.07 -8.46 11.20
C VAL A 149 -14.70 -7.83 11.22
N MET A 150 -13.87 -8.24 10.27
CA MET A 150 -12.56 -7.66 9.99
C MET A 150 -12.62 -6.88 8.68
N ILE A 151 -12.11 -5.65 8.67
CA ILE A 151 -12.06 -4.78 7.48
C ILE A 151 -10.63 -4.27 7.26
N LEU A 152 -10.19 -4.24 6.01
CA LEU A 152 -8.94 -3.65 5.58
C LEU A 152 -9.21 -2.63 4.48
N LEU A 153 -8.69 -1.41 4.64
CA LEU A 153 -8.69 -0.35 3.64
C LEU A 153 -7.24 -0.14 3.18
N CYS A 154 -6.93 -0.57 1.98
CA CYS A 154 -5.64 -0.33 1.33
C CYS A 154 -5.71 1.01 0.59
N LEU A 155 -4.64 1.81 0.69
CA LEU A 155 -4.49 3.08 -0.01
C LEU A 155 -3.43 2.89 -1.12
N PRO A 156 -3.84 2.58 -2.36
CA PRO A 156 -2.87 2.28 -3.41
C PRO A 156 -1.93 3.46 -3.67
N GLY A 157 -0.64 3.17 -3.79
CA GLY A 157 0.38 4.21 -4.00
C GLY A 157 0.82 4.94 -2.73
N GLN A 158 0.27 4.61 -1.56
CA GLN A 158 0.74 5.08 -0.26
C GLN A 158 1.40 3.93 0.52
N GLU A 159 2.29 4.25 1.46
CA GLU A 159 2.89 3.24 2.36
C GLU A 159 1.98 2.91 3.57
N GLU A 160 0.74 3.40 3.54
CA GLU A 160 -0.24 3.29 4.61
C GLU A 160 -1.44 2.45 4.21
N ALA A 161 -2.07 1.83 5.21
CA ALA A 161 -3.34 1.16 5.10
C ALA A 161 -4.03 1.26 6.47
N ILE A 162 -5.36 1.09 6.50
CA ILE A 162 -6.14 1.11 7.73
C ILE A 162 -6.78 -0.26 7.92
N HIS A 163 -6.68 -0.80 9.13
CA HIS A 163 -7.30 -2.07 9.47
C HIS A 163 -8.23 -1.92 10.67
N TYR A 164 -9.29 -2.71 10.67
CA TYR A 164 -10.21 -2.89 11.78
C TYR A 164 -10.31 -4.40 12.03
N LEU A 165 -9.57 -4.92 13.01
CA LEU A 165 -9.61 -6.36 13.33
C LEU A 165 -10.87 -6.76 14.12
N ASN A 166 -11.54 -5.79 14.74
CA ASN A 166 -12.78 -5.97 15.49
C ASN A 166 -13.75 -4.83 15.15
N ALA A 167 -14.19 -4.75 13.88
CA ALA A 167 -14.99 -3.64 13.40
C ALA A 167 -16.41 -3.67 13.98
N SER A 168 -17.08 -4.82 13.87
CA SER A 168 -18.46 -5.01 14.30
C SER A 168 -18.72 -6.51 14.51
N LYS A 169 -19.90 -6.85 15.02
CA LYS A 169 -20.40 -8.23 14.95
C LYS A 169 -21.10 -8.49 13.62
N ARG A 170 -21.04 -9.71 13.12
CA ARG A 170 -21.69 -10.15 11.88
C ARG A 170 -23.20 -9.90 11.89
N GLU A 171 -23.87 -10.13 13.01
CA GLU A 171 -25.31 -9.87 13.18
C GLU A 171 -25.72 -8.41 12.91
N THR A 172 -24.80 -7.46 13.08
CA THR A 172 -25.08 -6.02 12.91
C THR A 172 -25.40 -5.67 11.46
N GLY A 173 -24.82 -6.38 10.48
CA GLY A 173 -25.05 -6.16 9.04
C GLY A 173 -24.48 -4.87 8.45
N VAL A 174 -23.95 -3.96 9.28
CA VAL A 174 -23.39 -2.67 8.85
C VAL A 174 -22.29 -2.20 9.79
N HIS A 175 -21.33 -1.45 9.23
CA HIS A 175 -20.30 -0.74 9.97
C HIS A 175 -19.95 0.59 9.30
N ASN A 176 -19.83 1.64 10.11
CA ASN A 176 -19.47 2.98 9.67
C ASN A 176 -18.01 3.29 10.03
N ILE A 177 -17.24 3.65 9.02
CA ILE A 177 -15.84 4.03 9.13
C ILE A 177 -15.74 5.54 8.93
N VAL A 178 -15.19 6.23 9.93
CA VAL A 178 -14.87 7.65 9.82
C VAL A 178 -13.50 7.80 9.15
N LEU A 179 -13.45 8.51 8.03
CA LEU A 179 -12.21 8.84 7.34
C LEU A 179 -11.87 10.31 7.62
N ALA A 180 -10.70 10.56 8.20
CA ALA A 180 -10.29 11.91 8.55
C ALA A 180 -9.61 12.63 7.38
N GLY A 181 -9.92 13.92 7.21
CA GLY A 181 -9.17 14.83 6.33
C GLY A 181 -9.20 14.42 4.85
N THR A 182 -8.04 14.53 4.20
CA THR A 182 -7.87 14.26 2.76
C THR A 182 -7.97 12.78 2.40
N LEU A 183 -7.96 11.87 3.38
CA LEU A 183 -8.00 10.44 3.15
C LEU A 183 -9.30 9.98 2.48
N ALA A 184 -10.40 10.69 2.75
CA ALA A 184 -11.70 10.40 2.15
C ALA A 184 -11.72 10.60 0.62
N ASP A 185 -10.74 11.34 0.07
CA ASP A 185 -10.64 11.63 -1.37
C ASP A 185 -9.51 10.86 -2.06
N GLU A 186 -8.70 10.13 -1.28
CA GLU A 186 -7.69 9.23 -1.83
C GLU A 186 -8.34 7.94 -2.36
N PRO A 187 -7.74 7.30 -3.38
CA PRO A 187 -8.11 5.96 -3.82
C PRO A 187 -8.06 4.94 -2.67
N ILE A 188 -9.15 4.20 -2.46
CA ILE A 188 -9.24 3.18 -1.40
C ILE A 188 -9.71 1.86 -2.00
N GLU A 189 -9.00 0.79 -1.67
CA GLU A 189 -9.36 -0.59 -2.01
C GLU A 189 -9.74 -1.31 -0.71
N ALA A 190 -10.97 -1.79 -0.61
CA ALA A 190 -11.49 -2.33 0.64
C ALA A 190 -11.69 -3.85 0.60
N TYR A 191 -11.36 -4.51 1.70
CA TYR A 191 -11.55 -5.95 1.91
C TYR A 191 -12.26 -6.22 3.22
N MET A 192 -13.01 -7.31 3.27
CA MET A 192 -13.73 -7.75 4.46
C MET A 192 -13.64 -9.27 4.63
N CYS A 193 -13.50 -9.74 5.87
CA CYS A 193 -13.69 -11.14 6.24
C CYS A 193 -14.37 -11.27 7.61
N PHE A 194 -14.83 -12.48 7.93
CA PHE A 194 -15.32 -12.84 9.25
C PHE A 194 -14.30 -13.69 9.99
N LYS A 195 -14.28 -13.55 11.31
CA LYS A 195 -13.56 -14.39 12.24
C LYS A 195 -14.52 -14.86 13.32
N ALA A 196 -14.54 -16.15 13.64
CA ALA A 196 -15.36 -16.66 14.73
C ALA A 196 -15.01 -15.97 16.05
N ALA A 197 -16.01 -15.73 16.92
CA ALA A 197 -15.81 -15.03 18.19
C ALA A 197 -14.80 -15.72 19.11
N ASP A 198 -14.71 -17.06 19.04
CA ASP A 198 -13.74 -17.89 19.76
C ASP A 198 -12.35 -17.93 19.09
N GLY A 199 -12.22 -17.38 17.88
CA GLY A 199 -11.01 -17.35 17.08
C GLY A 199 -10.60 -18.70 16.48
N THR A 200 -11.49 -19.69 16.44
CA THR A 200 -11.18 -21.02 15.89
C THR A 200 -11.32 -21.09 14.37
N GLU A 201 -12.14 -20.21 13.79
CA GLU A 201 -12.39 -20.15 12.35
C GLU A 201 -12.24 -18.74 11.79
N ILE A 202 -11.90 -18.65 10.50
CA ILE A 202 -11.81 -17.40 9.75
C ILE A 202 -12.28 -17.63 8.32
N SER A 203 -12.83 -16.62 7.67
CA SER A 203 -13.31 -16.72 6.30
C SER A 203 -12.25 -16.27 5.30
N ASN A 204 -12.45 -16.65 4.04
CA ASN A 204 -11.79 -15.97 2.95
C ASN A 204 -12.18 -14.49 2.93
N SER A 205 -11.24 -13.61 2.57
CA SER A 205 -11.55 -12.19 2.36
C SER A 205 -12.28 -11.94 1.05
N VAL A 206 -13.23 -11.00 1.08
CA VAL A 206 -13.98 -10.52 -0.07
C VAL A 206 -13.58 -9.07 -0.35
N TYR A 207 -13.33 -8.78 -1.62
CA TYR A 207 -13.08 -7.44 -2.11
C TYR A 207 -14.39 -6.67 -2.24
N LEU A 208 -14.47 -5.49 -1.63
CA LEU A 208 -15.68 -4.66 -1.56
C LEU A 208 -15.77 -3.64 -2.71
N GLY A 209 -14.66 -3.43 -3.43
CA GLY A 209 -14.56 -2.46 -4.51
C GLY A 209 -13.55 -1.35 -4.23
N ASN A 210 -13.48 -0.45 -5.20
CA ASN A 210 -12.63 0.72 -5.22
C ASN A 210 -13.47 1.97 -4.92
N LEU A 211 -12.94 2.85 -4.07
CA LEU A 211 -13.44 4.19 -3.85
C LEU A 211 -12.48 5.22 -4.47
N ASN A 212 -13.02 6.28 -5.08
CA ASN A 212 -12.30 7.41 -5.68
C ASN A 212 -11.38 7.09 -6.87
N GLY A 213 -11.41 5.87 -7.42
CA GLY A 213 -10.77 5.52 -8.70
C GLY A 213 -9.36 4.97 -8.58
N GLU A 214 -8.60 4.99 -9.67
CA GLU A 214 -7.23 4.48 -9.69
C GLU A 214 -6.25 5.44 -9.02
N ALA A 215 -5.26 4.88 -8.30
CA ALA A 215 -4.17 5.67 -7.77
C ALA A 215 -3.28 6.24 -8.87
N LEU A 216 -2.90 7.50 -8.66
CA LEU A 216 -1.89 8.19 -9.45
C LEU A 216 -0.58 7.40 -9.38
N THR A 217 0.06 7.25 -10.54
CA THR A 217 1.40 6.66 -10.62
C THR A 217 2.41 7.55 -9.87
N PRO A 218 3.56 7.01 -9.43
CA PRO A 218 4.59 7.81 -8.76
C PRO A 218 5.06 9.02 -9.59
N GLU A 219 5.07 8.88 -10.92
CA GLU A 219 5.39 10.00 -11.82
C GLU A 219 4.30 11.07 -11.79
N GLU A 220 3.03 10.69 -11.83
CA GLU A 220 1.90 11.63 -11.74
C GLU A 220 1.82 12.29 -10.36
N GLN A 221 2.07 11.54 -9.28
CA GLN A 221 2.19 12.08 -7.92
C GLN A 221 3.31 13.12 -7.86
N TYR A 222 4.50 12.81 -8.38
CA TYR A 222 5.62 13.74 -8.44
C TYR A 222 5.28 15.01 -9.25
N GLN A 223 4.62 14.88 -10.40
CA GLN A 223 4.19 16.04 -11.18
C GLN A 223 3.13 16.87 -10.43
N LYS A 224 2.16 16.22 -9.78
CA LYS A 224 1.12 16.87 -8.98
C LYS A 224 1.70 17.64 -7.80
N GLU A 225 2.65 17.06 -7.06
CA GLU A 225 3.34 17.74 -5.96
C GLU A 225 4.13 18.95 -6.46
N LYS A 226 4.87 18.77 -7.57
CA LYS A 226 5.66 19.84 -8.18
C LYS A 226 4.77 20.97 -8.71
N TYR A 227 3.63 20.64 -9.32
CA TYR A 227 2.61 21.59 -9.73
C TYR A 227 2.03 22.35 -8.53
N THR A 228 1.66 21.63 -7.47
CA THR A 228 1.09 22.22 -6.24
C THR A 228 2.08 23.17 -5.58
N ALA A 229 3.34 22.79 -5.43
CA ALA A 229 4.39 23.66 -4.89
C ALA A 229 4.60 24.92 -5.75
N LEU A 230 4.59 24.78 -7.08
CA LEU A 230 4.68 25.90 -8.00
C LEU A 230 3.47 26.82 -7.90
N LYS A 231 2.27 26.24 -7.75
CA LYS A 231 1.00 26.96 -7.62
C LYS A 231 0.96 27.77 -6.32
N THR A 232 1.35 27.19 -5.19
CA THR A 232 1.48 27.91 -3.92
C THR A 232 2.42 29.10 -4.05
N ARG A 233 3.60 28.90 -4.66
CA ARG A 233 4.57 29.98 -4.89
C ARG A 233 4.00 31.07 -5.81
N PHE A 234 3.26 30.68 -6.85
CA PHE A 234 2.60 31.63 -7.74
C PHE A 234 1.50 32.42 -7.01
N ASP A 235 0.73 31.79 -6.13
CA ASP A 235 -0.33 32.45 -5.39
C ASP A 235 0.25 33.49 -4.41
N GLU A 236 1.37 33.19 -3.74
CA GLU A 236 2.12 34.16 -2.92
C GLU A 236 2.64 35.37 -3.73
N VAL A 237 3.28 35.09 -4.88
CA VAL A 237 3.87 36.13 -5.74
C VAL A 237 2.77 36.96 -6.40
N SER A 238 1.69 36.33 -6.83
CA SER A 238 0.55 37.03 -7.45
C SER A 238 -0.19 37.92 -6.45
N ALA A 239 -0.39 37.48 -5.20
CA ALA A 239 -0.93 38.32 -4.15
C ALA A 239 -0.04 39.54 -3.89
N SER A 240 1.29 39.36 -3.86
CA SER A 240 2.25 40.45 -3.70
C SER A 240 2.25 41.42 -4.89
N TYR A 241 2.11 40.90 -6.12
CA TYR A 241 2.03 41.67 -7.36
C TYR A 241 0.76 42.51 -7.42
N LEU A 242 -0.39 41.90 -7.14
CA LEU A 242 -1.70 42.57 -7.13
C LEU A 242 -1.74 43.66 -6.07
N LYS A 243 -1.26 43.39 -4.85
CA LYS A 243 -1.17 44.39 -3.78
C LYS A 243 -0.33 45.61 -4.19
N HIS A 244 0.75 45.40 -4.93
CA HIS A 244 1.59 46.50 -5.41
C HIS A 244 0.89 47.32 -6.50
N ILE A 245 0.09 46.68 -7.37
CA ILE A 245 -0.70 47.38 -8.40
C ILE A 245 -1.84 48.19 -7.74
N GLU A 246 -2.60 47.58 -6.83
CA GLU A 246 -3.73 48.24 -6.15
C GLU A 246 -3.27 49.40 -5.26
N GLY A 247 -2.13 49.25 -4.57
CA GLY A 247 -1.58 50.28 -3.70
C GLY A 247 -0.94 51.48 -4.42
N SER A 248 -0.72 51.40 -5.74
CA SER A 248 -0.04 52.46 -6.51
C SER A 248 -0.97 53.38 -7.32
N GLY A 249 -2.29 53.18 -7.27
CA GLY A 249 -3.25 54.06 -7.97
C GLY A 249 -2.95 54.20 -9.47
N ASN A 250 -3.15 55.40 -10.04
CA ASN A 250 -2.84 55.70 -11.46
C ASN A 250 -1.34 55.79 -11.80
N ALA A 251 -0.43 55.61 -10.83
CA ALA A 251 1.01 55.79 -11.03
C ALA A 251 1.82 54.63 -10.44
N ILE A 252 2.04 53.59 -11.25
CA ILE A 252 2.87 52.43 -10.88
C ILE A 252 4.32 52.87 -10.70
N VAL A 253 4.83 52.82 -9.46
CA VAL A 253 6.23 53.12 -9.17
C VAL A 253 7.12 51.96 -9.62
N LEU A 254 7.80 52.13 -10.76
CA LEU A 254 8.65 51.13 -11.40
C LEU A 254 10.02 51.00 -10.69
N THR A 255 10.03 50.46 -9.47
CA THR A 255 11.26 50.13 -8.75
C THR A 255 11.93 48.87 -9.33
N LYS A 256 13.24 48.68 -9.06
CA LYS A 256 13.94 47.44 -9.40
C LYS A 256 13.26 46.21 -8.77
N ALA A 257 12.78 46.34 -7.54
CA ALA A 257 12.05 45.31 -6.81
C ALA A 257 10.72 44.93 -7.49
N PHE A 258 9.99 45.92 -8.01
CA PHE A 258 8.77 45.66 -8.78
C PHE A 258 9.05 44.92 -10.09
N ARG A 259 10.09 45.31 -10.83
CA ARG A 259 10.47 44.63 -12.08
C ARG A 259 10.85 43.17 -11.85
N THR A 260 11.62 42.87 -10.80
CA THR A 260 11.94 41.48 -10.42
C THR A 260 10.69 40.69 -10.07
N LEU A 261 9.76 41.28 -9.33
CA LEU A 261 8.51 40.63 -8.93
C LEU A 261 7.58 40.37 -10.12
N GLN A 262 7.46 41.34 -11.04
CA GLN A 262 6.73 41.17 -12.31
C GLN A 262 7.34 40.06 -13.17
N THR A 263 8.67 39.98 -13.20
CA THR A 263 9.39 38.95 -13.98
C THR A 263 9.13 37.56 -13.37
N GLU A 264 9.21 37.45 -12.04
CA GLU A 264 8.89 36.20 -11.33
C GLU A 264 7.44 35.78 -11.55
N TYR A 265 6.49 36.71 -11.46
CA TYR A 265 5.07 36.45 -11.75
C TYR A 265 4.86 35.88 -13.17
N LEU A 266 5.44 36.53 -14.19
CA LEU A 266 5.29 36.10 -15.59
C LEU A 266 5.94 34.74 -15.84
N VAL A 267 7.11 34.49 -15.24
CA VAL A 267 7.81 33.20 -15.35
C VAL A 267 7.02 32.08 -14.67
N LEU A 268 6.50 32.32 -13.46
CA LEU A 268 5.70 31.33 -12.73
C LEU A 268 4.38 31.03 -13.44
N LYS A 269 3.71 32.05 -13.97
CA LYS A 269 2.50 31.89 -14.79
C LYS A 269 2.76 31.02 -16.02
N ASN A 270 3.79 31.35 -16.79
CA ASN A 270 4.16 30.59 -18.00
C ASN A 270 4.53 29.13 -17.66
N LYS A 271 5.23 28.91 -16.55
CA LYS A 271 5.52 27.55 -16.07
C LYS A 271 4.25 26.79 -15.71
N LEU A 272 3.30 27.39 -14.97
CA LEU A 272 2.03 26.76 -14.60
C LEU A 272 1.18 26.40 -15.82
N ASP A 273 1.15 27.27 -16.83
CA ASP A 273 0.37 27.05 -18.06
C ASP A 273 0.89 25.86 -18.89
N ASN A 274 2.19 25.54 -18.78
CA ASN A 274 2.87 24.52 -19.59
C ASN A 274 3.25 23.24 -18.82
N MET A 275 2.87 23.12 -17.54
CA MET A 275 3.30 22.01 -16.69
C MET A 275 2.27 20.87 -16.68
N PRO A 276 2.71 19.60 -16.82
CA PRO A 276 1.84 18.44 -16.59
C PRO A 276 1.48 18.31 -15.10
N GLY A 277 0.32 17.72 -14.79
CA GLY A 277 -0.16 17.52 -13.40
C GLY A 277 -1.22 18.52 -12.91
N LYS A 278 -1.81 19.30 -13.81
CA LYS A 278 -2.98 20.13 -13.49
C LYS A 278 -4.14 19.24 -13.03
N PRO A 279 -4.81 19.53 -11.90
CA PRO A 279 -6.01 18.80 -11.51
C PRO A 279 -7.08 18.97 -12.61
N VAL A 280 -7.71 17.84 -12.97
CA VAL A 280 -8.84 17.78 -13.93
C VAL A 280 -10.08 18.37 -13.28
#